data_AF-A0A1H6WMK5-F1
#
_entry.id   AF-A0A1H6WMK5-F1
#
_cell.length_a   1.000
_cell.length_b   1.000
_cell.length_c   1.000
_cell.angle_alpha   90.00
_cell.angle_beta   90.00
_cell.angle_gamma   90.00
#
_symmetry.space_group_name_H-M   'P 1'
#
loop_
_entity.id
_entity.type
_entity.pdbx_description
1 polymer ?
#
loop_
_entity_poly.entity_id
_entity_poly.type
_entity_poly.pdbx_seq_one_letter_code
_entity_poly.pdbx_strand_id
1 'polypeptide(L)'
;MDHLVDRASPQQIALAQGLHHVYTGNVHDAEGGTTFCPSCGEPLIERDWHRILHYRLSAEGRCPQRHTTIAGRVDQQAGTFGQRRIPLRLHPQP
;
A
#
# COMPACT_ATOMS: atom_id res chain seq x y z
N MET A 1 -10.16 30.33 -1.48
CA MET A 1 -9.43 29.19 -0.90
C MET A 1 -10.49 28.17 -0.52
N ASP A 2 -10.34 26.96 -1.04
CA ASP A 2 -11.41 26.07 -1.46
C ASP A 2 -12.05 25.31 -0.27
N HIS A 3 -13.34 25.52 -0.02
CA HIS A 3 -14.10 24.86 1.07
C HIS A 3 -14.18 23.32 0.90
N LEU A 4 -13.73 22.77 -0.23
CA LEU A 4 -13.60 21.33 -0.46
C LEU A 4 -12.50 20.67 0.37
N VAL A 5 -11.42 21.40 0.71
CA VAL A 5 -10.28 20.84 1.46
C VAL A 5 -10.68 20.45 2.89
N ASP A 6 -11.66 21.15 3.47
CA ASP A 6 -12.14 20.88 4.85
C ASP A 6 -12.83 19.52 5.02
N ARG A 7 -13.23 18.85 3.93
CA ARG A 7 -13.89 17.52 3.97
C ARG A 7 -13.06 16.39 3.39
N ALA A 8 -11.96 16.69 2.71
CA ALA A 8 -11.13 15.69 2.06
C ALA A 8 -10.19 15.03 3.08
N SER A 9 -10.02 13.71 3.01
CA SER A 9 -9.03 13.02 3.81
C SER A 9 -7.61 13.43 3.39
N PRO A 10 -6.60 13.35 4.29
CA PRO A 10 -5.20 13.59 3.92
C PRO A 10 -4.74 12.73 2.73
N GLN A 11 -5.26 11.51 2.61
CA GLN A 11 -5.00 10.63 1.47
C GLN A 11 -5.57 11.22 0.17
N GLN A 12 -6.82 11.68 0.17
CA GLN A 12 -7.44 12.30 -1.01
C GLN A 12 -6.69 13.56 -1.44
N ILE A 13 -6.26 14.39 -0.49
CA ILE A 13 -5.45 15.58 -0.76
C ILE A 13 -4.11 15.18 -1.39
N ALA A 14 -3.41 14.21 -0.81
CA ALA A 14 -2.12 13.72 -1.30
C ALA A 14 -2.22 13.13 -2.72
N LEU A 15 -3.26 12.33 -2.99
CA LEU A 15 -3.54 11.79 -4.33
C LEU A 15 -3.83 12.93 -5.33
N ALA A 16 -4.60 13.94 -4.94
CA ALA A 16 -4.89 15.11 -5.78
C ALA A 16 -3.64 15.97 -6.07
N GLN A 17 -2.60 15.90 -5.23
CA GLN A 17 -1.29 16.52 -5.48
C GLN A 17 -0.37 15.67 -6.38
N GLY A 18 -0.87 14.55 -6.93
CA GLY A 18 -0.12 13.71 -7.86
C GLY A 18 0.73 12.63 -7.19
N LEU A 19 0.56 12.38 -5.88
CA LEU A 19 1.15 11.20 -5.26
C LEU A 19 0.39 9.95 -5.73
N HIS A 20 1.11 8.95 -6.20
CA HIS A 20 0.51 7.72 -6.74
C HIS A 20 0.18 6.69 -5.65
N HIS A 21 0.92 6.73 -4.54
CA HIS A 21 0.85 5.72 -3.48
C HIS A 21 0.85 6.43 -2.13
N VAL A 22 -0.29 6.40 -1.45
CA VAL A 22 -0.51 7.02 -0.14
C VAL A 22 -1.25 6.02 0.72
N TYR A 23 -0.73 5.73 1.90
CA TYR A 23 -1.25 4.65 2.75
C TYR A 23 -1.66 5.17 4.13
N THR A 24 -2.78 4.68 4.63
CA THR A 24 -3.21 4.91 6.01
C THR A 24 -2.49 3.91 6.93
N GLY A 25 -1.56 4.41 7.75
CA GLY A 25 -0.68 3.58 8.58
C GLY A 25 -1.36 3.09 9.88
N ASN A 26 -1.05 1.87 10.31
CA ASN A 26 -1.47 1.27 11.60
C ASN A 26 -2.98 1.38 11.91
N VAL A 27 -3.83 1.26 10.88
CA VAL A 27 -5.29 1.23 11.00
C VAL A 27 -5.88 0.12 10.14
N HIS A 28 -7.08 -0.36 10.51
CA HIS A 28 -7.88 -1.26 9.67
C HIS A 28 -8.62 -0.44 8.61
N ASP A 29 -7.97 -0.23 7.49
CA ASP A 29 -8.49 0.52 6.35
C ASP A 29 -8.01 -0.18 5.07
N ALA A 30 -8.87 -1.00 4.47
CA ALA A 30 -8.50 -1.78 3.30
C ALA A 30 -8.28 -0.89 2.07
N GLU A 31 -9.07 0.17 1.91
CA GLU A 31 -8.95 1.10 0.80
C GLU A 31 -7.66 1.91 0.92
N GLY A 32 -7.40 2.49 2.10
CA GLY A 32 -6.15 3.20 2.37
C GLY A 32 -4.93 2.30 2.45
N GLY A 33 -5.09 1.00 2.71
CA GLY A 33 -4.02 0.01 2.67
C GLY A 33 -3.70 -0.53 1.26
N THR A 34 -4.57 -0.29 0.28
CA THR A 34 -4.46 -0.90 -1.06
C THR A 34 -3.48 -0.16 -1.96
N THR A 35 -2.62 -0.93 -2.63
CA THR A 35 -1.79 -0.43 -3.73
C THR A 35 -2.58 -0.51 -5.03
N PHE A 36 -2.93 0.64 -5.59
CA PHE A 36 -3.58 0.77 -6.89
C PHE A 36 -2.58 0.98 -8.03
N CYS A 37 -2.92 0.51 -9.22
CA CYS A 37 -2.16 0.82 -10.43
C CYS A 37 -2.29 2.31 -10.77
N PRO A 38 -1.19 3.08 -10.89
CA PRO A 38 -1.30 4.51 -11.24
C PRO A 38 -1.76 4.74 -12.68
N SER A 39 -1.69 3.74 -13.56
CA SER A 39 -2.11 3.87 -14.95
C SER A 39 -3.58 3.49 -15.21
N CYS A 40 -4.17 2.61 -14.41
CA CYS A 40 -5.55 2.13 -14.66
C CYS A 40 -6.45 2.10 -13.42
N GLY A 41 -5.94 2.40 -12.23
CA GLY A 41 -6.72 2.41 -10.99
C GLY A 41 -7.09 1.04 -10.43
N GLU A 42 -6.69 -0.06 -11.06
CA GLU A 42 -6.99 -1.41 -10.57
C GLU A 42 -6.28 -1.69 -9.23
N PRO A 43 -6.94 -2.36 -8.27
CA PRO A 43 -6.29 -2.83 -7.05
C PRO A 43 -5.31 -3.96 -7.38
N LEU A 44 -4.05 -3.77 -7.00
CA LEU A 44 -2.96 -4.74 -7.27
C LEU A 44 -2.53 -5.49 -6.01
N ILE A 45 -2.46 -4.79 -4.89
CA ILE A 45 -2.17 -5.40 -3.59
C ILE A 45 -3.17 -4.86 -2.59
N GLU A 46 -4.17 -5.65 -2.24
CA GLU A 46 -5.14 -5.30 -1.22
C GLU A 46 -4.64 -5.78 0.14
N ARG A 47 -4.66 -4.89 1.12
CA ARG A 47 -4.18 -5.17 2.47
C ARG A 47 -5.17 -4.67 3.48
N ASP A 48 -5.38 -5.46 4.52
CA ASP A 48 -6.04 -5.01 5.74
C ASP A 48 -5.08 -5.29 6.90
N TRP A 49 -4.58 -4.20 7.49
CA TRP A 49 -3.50 -4.25 8.48
C TRP A 49 -2.28 -5.01 7.94
N HIS A 50 -1.81 -6.03 8.65
CA HIS A 50 -0.66 -6.85 8.24
C HIS A 50 -1.06 -8.06 7.39
N ARG A 51 -2.31 -8.14 6.93
CA ARG A 51 -2.80 -9.23 6.09
C ARG A 51 -2.90 -8.76 4.65
N ILE A 52 -2.29 -9.51 3.73
CA ILE A 52 -2.53 -9.35 2.29
C ILE A 52 -3.79 -10.15 1.95
N LEU A 53 -4.79 -9.46 1.41
CA LEU A 53 -6.07 -10.04 0.98
C LEU A 53 -6.01 -10.46 -0.49
N HIS A 54 -5.36 -9.65 -1.31
CA HIS A 54 -5.21 -9.90 -2.75
C HIS A 54 -3.84 -9.47 -3.26
N TYR A 55 -3.32 -10.20 -4.25
CA TYR A 55 -2.02 -9.93 -4.87
C TYR A 55 -2.05 -10.26 -6.37
N ARG A 56 -1.98 -9.24 -7.21
CA ARG A 56 -2.14 -9.38 -8.67
C ARG A 56 -0.95 -8.87 -9.47
N LEU A 57 0.21 -8.63 -8.87
CA LEU A 57 1.38 -8.24 -9.64
C LEU A 57 1.93 -9.40 -10.47
N SER A 58 2.51 -9.09 -11.62
CA SER A 58 3.34 -10.06 -12.35
C SER A 58 4.60 -10.41 -11.55
N ALA A 59 5.32 -11.45 -11.98
CA ALA A 59 6.60 -11.83 -11.37
C ALA A 59 7.67 -10.72 -11.44
N GLU A 60 7.52 -9.77 -12.35
CA GLU A 60 8.39 -8.60 -12.52
C GLU A 60 7.87 -7.36 -11.77
N GLY A 61 6.81 -7.49 -10.96
CA GLY A 61 6.25 -6.38 -10.20
C GLY A 61 5.42 -5.40 -11.03
N ARG A 62 4.80 -5.88 -12.11
CA ARG A 62 4.01 -5.04 -13.04
C ARG A 62 2.51 -5.29 -12.91
N CYS A 63 1.72 -4.27 -13.23
CA CYS A 63 0.29 -4.42 -13.43
C CYS A 63 0.01 -5.38 -14.62
N PRO A 64 -0.80 -6.43 -14.47
CA PRO A 64 -1.10 -7.34 -15.59
C PRO A 64 -1.92 -6.71 -16.72
N GLN A 65 -2.66 -5.63 -16.42
CA GLN A 65 -3.57 -4.98 -17.36
C GLN A 65 -2.85 -3.96 -18.26
N ARG A 66 -1.92 -3.19 -17.69
CA ARG A 66 -1.23 -2.08 -18.40
C ARG A 66 0.29 -2.23 -18.46
N HIS A 67 0.84 -3.27 -17.85
CA HIS A 67 2.28 -3.52 -17.73
C HIS A 67 3.07 -2.42 -17.03
N THR A 68 2.37 -1.50 -16.35
CA THR A 68 2.99 -0.43 -15.56
C THR A 68 3.79 -1.05 -14.41
N THR A 69 5.08 -0.70 -14.34
CA THR A 69 5.94 -1.07 -13.21
C THR A 69 5.49 -0.30 -11.97
N ILE A 70 5.24 -1.02 -10.87
CA ILE A 70 4.86 -0.40 -9.60
C ILE A 70 6.12 0.01 -8.83
N ALA A 71 6.10 1.21 -8.27
CA ALA A 71 7.23 1.74 -7.52
C ALA A 71 7.44 0.98 -6.21
N GLY A 72 8.71 0.83 -5.80
CA GLY A 72 9.10 0.12 -4.59
C GLY A 72 9.66 -1.29 -4.88
N ARG A 73 9.93 -2.04 -3.81
CA ARG A 73 10.37 -3.44 -3.90
C ARG A 73 9.20 -4.35 -3.61
N VAL A 74 8.84 -5.17 -4.60
CA VAL A 74 7.73 -6.12 -4.54
C VAL A 74 8.26 -7.51 -4.85
N ASP A 75 7.74 -8.51 -4.15
CA ASP A 75 8.06 -9.91 -4.42
C ASP A 75 7.17 -10.47 -5.54
N GLN A 76 7.45 -11.69 -6.00
CA GLN A 76 6.64 -12.33 -7.05
C GLN A 76 5.25 -12.75 -6.55
N GLN A 77 5.09 -12.91 -5.23
CA GLN A 77 3.86 -13.36 -4.60
C GLN A 77 3.74 -12.80 -3.17
N ALA A 78 2.54 -12.86 -2.61
CA ALA A 78 2.31 -12.51 -1.22
C ALA A 78 3.08 -13.46 -0.27
N GLY A 79 3.82 -12.88 0.68
CA GLY A 79 4.42 -13.63 1.77
C GLY A 79 3.40 -14.10 2.82
N THR A 80 3.83 -14.97 3.72
CA THR A 80 2.97 -15.58 4.77
C THR A 80 3.23 -15.02 6.18
N PHE A 81 3.93 -13.89 6.29
CA PHE A 81 4.27 -13.30 7.59
C PHE A 81 3.01 -12.92 8.40
N GLY A 82 2.03 -12.26 7.77
CA GLY A 82 0.75 -11.93 8.39
C GLY A 82 0.88 -11.06 9.64
N GLN A 83 -0.12 -11.16 10.53
CA GLN A 83 -0.20 -10.39 11.78
C GLN A 83 0.68 -10.98 12.90
N ARG A 84 1.96 -11.25 12.60
CA ARG A 84 2.93 -11.80 13.54
C ARG A 84 3.84 -10.70 14.09
N ARG A 85 4.30 -10.87 15.33
CA ARG A 85 5.33 -10.03 15.94
C ARG A 85 6.62 -10.84 16.05
N ILE A 86 7.75 -10.23 15.70
CA ILE A 86 9.07 -10.80 15.97
C ILE A 86 9.57 -10.15 17.26
N PRO A 87 9.75 -10.90 18.37
CA PRO A 87 10.31 -10.35 19.59
C PRO A 87 11.76 -9.95 19.36
N LEU A 88 12.13 -8.73 19.76
CA LEU A 88 13.51 -8.26 19.75
C LEU A 88 14.13 -8.46 21.13
N ARG A 89 15.27 -9.14 21.18
CA ARG A 89 16.11 -9.19 22.40
C ARG A 89 17.03 -7.98 22.39
N LEU A 90 16.80 -7.07 23.34
CA LEU A 90 17.70 -5.96 23.58
C LEU A 90 18.78 -6.43 24.55
N HIS A 91 20.04 -6.42 24.10
CA HIS A 91 21.17 -6.59 25.00
C HIS A 91 21.60 -5.19 25.48
N PRO A 92 21.79 -4.97 26.79
CA PRO A 92 22.37 -3.71 27.26
C PRO A 92 23.74 -3.54 26.61
N GLN A 93 24.01 -2.34 26.08
CA GLN A 93 25.35 -2.00 25.60
C GLN A 93 26.29 -1.83 26.81
N PRO A 94 27.57 -2.25 26.70
CA PRO A 94 28.54 -2.15 27.78
C PRO A 94 28.85 -0.69 28.15
#